data_AF-A0A243SD68-F1
#
_entry.id   AF-A0A243SD68-F1
#
_cell.length_a   1.000
_cell.length_b   1.000
_cell.length_c   1.000
_cell.angle_alpha   90.00
_cell.angle_beta   90.00
_cell.angle_gamma   90.00
#
_symmetry.space_group_name_H-M   'P 1'
#
loop_
_entity.id
_entity.type
_entity.pdbx_description
1 polymer ?
#
loop_
_entity_poly.entity_id
_entity_poly.type
_entity_poly.pdbx_seq_one_letter_code
_entity_poly.pdbx_strand_id
1 'polypeptide(L)' 'PEDLIYYILFTAEQLGMNPEYFALEFIGKIDVESDFYTIVYKYIRNVSLIDVEDLRWNNYFSVAENRAHYILFNS' A
#
# COMPACT_ATOMS: atom_id res chain seq x y z
N PRO A 1 8.18 12.20 -2.56
CA PRO A 1 7.44 11.33 -1.61
C PRO A 1 6.35 12.07 -0.81
N GLU A 2 6.54 13.38 -0.69
CA GLU A 2 5.79 14.35 0.10
C GLU A 2 4.35 14.49 -0.42
N ASP A 3 4.16 14.53 -1.74
CA ASP A 3 2.82 14.61 -2.34
C ASP A 3 1.96 13.39 -1.98
N LEU A 4 2.54 12.18 -1.97
CA LEU A 4 1.81 10.95 -1.62
C LEU A 4 1.26 11.03 -0.21
N ILE A 5 2.12 11.34 0.78
CA ILE A 5 1.70 11.40 2.17
C ILE A 5 0.74 12.58 2.41
N TYR A 6 0.94 13.71 1.72
CA TYR A 6 0.02 14.85 1.77
C TYR A 6 -1.40 14.43 1.39
N TYR A 7 -1.57 13.76 0.24
CA TYR A 7 -2.90 13.33 -0.20
C TYR A 7 -3.52 12.28 0.74
N ILE A 8 -2.72 11.34 1.25
CA ILE A 8 -3.21 10.33 2.19
C ILE A 8 -3.70 10.98 3.49
N LEU A 9 -2.89 11.85 4.11
CA LEU A 9 -3.26 12.51 5.37
C LEU A 9 -4.43 13.46 5.18
N PHE A 10 -4.46 14.20 4.07
CA PHE A 10 -5.58 15.07 3.73
C PHE A 10 -6.88 14.26 3.63
N THR A 11 -6.89 13.15 2.89
CA THR A 11 -8.07 12.30 2.77
C THR A 11 -8.46 11.67 4.10
N ALA A 12 -7.51 11.18 4.89
CA ALA A 12 -7.77 10.63 6.22
C ALA A 12 -8.43 11.68 7.14
N GLU A 13 -7.95 12.92 7.11
CA GLU A 13 -8.55 14.04 7.85
C GLU A 13 -9.98 14.34 7.37
N GLN A 14 -10.22 14.42 6.06
CA GLN A 14 -11.57 14.63 5.52
C GLN A 14 -12.56 13.55 5.92
N LEU A 15 -12.08 12.32 6.14
CA LEU A 15 -12.88 11.18 6.58
C LEU A 15 -12.95 11.03 8.11
N GLY A 16 -12.30 11.92 8.87
CA GLY A 16 -12.25 11.85 10.33
C GLY A 16 -11.49 10.62 10.86
N MET A 17 -10.56 10.08 10.07
CA MET A 17 -9.81 8.87 10.41
C MET A 17 -8.60 9.23 11.29
N ASN A 18 -8.37 8.44 12.34
CA ASN A 18 -7.22 8.62 13.22
C ASN A 18 -6.04 7.74 12.75
N PRO A 19 -4.87 8.34 12.40
CA PRO A 19 -3.69 7.62 11.92
C PRO A 19 -3.14 6.52 12.83
N GLU A 20 -3.49 6.55 14.12
CA GLU A 20 -3.11 5.51 15.07
C GLU A 20 -3.97 4.23 14.95
N TYR A 21 -5.17 4.32 14.36
CA TYR A 21 -6.15 3.24 14.38
C TYR A 21 -6.47 2.65 13.01
N PHE A 22 -6.52 3.45 11.94
CA PHE A 22 -6.90 2.90 10.65
C PHE A 22 -5.77 2.08 10.01
N ALA A 23 -6.16 1.11 9.18
CA ALA A 23 -5.24 0.32 8.37
C ALA A 23 -5.09 0.97 6.99
N LEU A 24 -3.84 1.18 6.57
CA LEU A 24 -3.47 1.59 5.24
C LEU A 24 -2.76 0.45 4.54
N GLU A 25 -3.28 0.03 3.39
CA GLU A 25 -2.70 -1.04 2.59
C GLU A 25 -2.32 -0.51 1.21
N PHE A 26 -1.06 -0.71 0.83
CA PHE A 26 -0.54 -0.28 -0.46
C PHE A 26 -0.52 -1.41 -1.49
N ILE A 27 -0.78 -1.04 -2.74
CA ILE A 27 -0.69 -1.89 -3.92
C ILE A 27 0.13 -1.21 -5.02
N GLY A 28 0.66 -1.98 -5.96
CA GLY A 28 1.51 -1.47 -7.05
C GLY A 28 3.00 -1.61 -6.76
N LYS A 29 3.79 -0.77 -7.44
CA LYS A 29 5.27 -0.79 -7.39
C LYS A 29 5.77 -0.01 -6.16
N ILE A 30 5.60 -0.62 -4.99
CA ILE A 30 6.02 -0.09 -3.69
C ILE A 30 6.48 -1.24 -2.79
N ASP A 31 7.57 -1.00 -2.07
CA ASP A 31 8.14 -1.92 -1.10
C ASP A 31 8.45 -1.18 0.20
N VAL A 32 8.81 -1.94 1.23
CA VAL A 32 9.06 -1.44 2.60
C VAL A 32 10.33 -0.59 2.73
N GLU A 33 11.24 -0.66 1.76
CA GLU A 33 12.49 0.10 1.73
C GLU A 33 12.33 1.43 0.98
N SER A 34 11.25 1.59 0.22
CA SER A 34 10.99 2.80 -0.55
C SER A 34 10.82 4.04 0.33
N ASP A 35 11.26 5.19 -0.20
CA ASP A 35 11.06 6.50 0.46
C ASP A 35 9.58 6.80 0.70
N PHE A 36 8.69 6.30 -0.18
CA PHE A 36 7.25 6.41 -0.05
C PHE A 36 6.72 5.64 1.17
N TYR A 37 7.13 4.38 1.34
CA TYR A 37 6.72 3.60 2.50
C TYR A 37 7.28 4.20 3.78
N THR A 38 8.56 4.58 3.76
CA THR A 38 9.27 5.16 4.89
C THR A 38 8.63 6.46 5.37
N ILE A 39 8.25 7.37 4.47
CA ILE A 39 7.60 8.62 4.88
C ILE A 39 6.20 8.36 5.45
N VAL A 40 5.43 7.44 4.87
CA VAL A 40 4.07 7.14 5.33
C VAL A 40 4.06 6.50 6.71
N TYR A 41 5.00 5.58 6.96
CA TYR A 41 5.16 4.89 8.25
C TYR A 41 5.50 5.83 9.42
N LYS A 42 5.98 7.05 9.13
CA LYS A 42 6.20 8.08 10.17
C LYS A 42 4.91 8.69 10.71
N TYR A 43 3.82 8.65 9.93
CA TYR A 43 2.58 9.33 10.26
C TYR A 43 1.39 8.40 10.50
N ILE A 44 1.41 7.19 9.94
CA ILE A 44 0.31 6.22 10.04
C ILE A 44 0.87 4.95 10.70
N ARG A 45 0.19 4.49 11.75
CA ARG A 45 0.68 3.40 12.60
C ARG A 45 0.59 2.04 11.92
N ASN A 46 -0.50 1.80 11.20
CA ASN A 46 -0.82 0.49 10.63
C ASN A 46 -0.73 0.56 9.11
N VAL A 47 0.49 0.40 8.58
CA VAL A 47 0.78 0.42 7.14
C VAL A 47 1.25 -0.97 6.73
N SER A 48 0.73 -1.47 5.61
CA SER A 48 1.09 -2.77 5.05
C SER A 48 1.05 -2.74 3.53
N LEU A 49 1.53 -3.82 2.91
CA LEU A 49 1.42 -4.03 1.48
C LEU A 49 0.42 -5.16 1.25
N ILE A 50 -0.43 -5.02 0.23
CA ILE A 50 -1.48 -5.99 -0.05
C ILE A 50 -0.92 -7.40 -0.20
N ASP A 51 -1.59 -8.36 0.46
CA ASP A 51 -1.28 -9.77 0.32
C ASP A 51 -1.75 -10.27 -1.04
N VAL A 52 -0.84 -10.91 -1.77
CA VAL A 52 -1.05 -11.44 -3.11
C VAL A 52 -0.64 -12.90 -3.22
N GLU A 53 -0.45 -13.59 -2.08
CA GLU A 53 0.01 -14.98 -2.06
C GLU A 53 -0.97 -15.90 -2.82
N ASP A 54 -2.27 -15.62 -2.75
CA ASP A 54 -3.30 -16.38 -3.46
C ASP A 54 -3.18 -16.26 -5.00
N LEU A 55 -2.53 -15.22 -5.54
CA LEU A 55 -2.32 -15.10 -6.99
C LEU A 55 -1.26 -16.09 -7.52
N ARG A 56 -0.40 -16.62 -6.64
CA ARG A 56 0.63 -17.62 -7.03
C ARG A 56 0.02 -18.94 -7.51
N TRP A 57 -1.24 -19.22 -7.19
CA TRP A 57 -1.93 -20.39 -7.72
C TRP A 57 -2.28 -20.25 -9.21
N ASN A 58 -2.32 -19.01 -9.72
CA ASN A 58 -2.78 -18.70 -11.07
C ASN A 58 -1.64 -18.28 -12.02
N ASN A 59 -0.44 -18.05 -11.50
CA ASN A 59 0.72 -17.63 -12.29
C ASN A 59 2.06 -17.95 -11.61
N TYR A 60 3.16 -17.74 -12.33
CA TYR A 60 4.53 -17.97 -11.85
C TYR A 60 5.27 -16.67 -11.47
N PHE A 61 4.56 -15.56 -11.30
CA PHE A 61 5.15 -14.27 -10.97
C PHE A 61 5.57 -14.20 -9.51
N SER A 62 6.59 -13.38 -9.24
CA SER A 62 6.99 -13.01 -7.88
C SER A 62 5.90 -12.21 -7.17
N VAL A 63 5.99 -12.11 -5.84
CA VAL A 63 5.08 -11.27 -5.03
C VAL A 63 5.07 -9.81 -5.53
N ALA A 64 6.23 -9.27 -5.89
CA ALA A 64 6.35 -7.90 -6.38
C ALA A 64 5.66 -7.71 -7.73
N GLU A 65 5.84 -8.65 -8.66
CA GLU A 65 5.16 -8.65 -9.96
C GLU A 65 3.64 -8.82 -9.81
N ASN A 66 3.20 -9.74 -8.94
CA ASN A 66 1.78 -9.94 -8.64
C ASN A 66 1.13 -8.69 -8.04
N ARG A 67 1.82 -7.99 -7.15
CA ARG A 67 1.33 -6.72 -6.58
C ARG A 67 1.30 -5.58 -7.59
N ALA A 68 2.29 -5.51 -8.47
CA ALA A 68 2.36 -4.51 -9.54
C ALA A 68 1.27 -4.72 -10.61
N HIS A 69 0.86 -5.97 -10.83
CA HIS A 69 -0.10 -6.37 -11.87
C HIS A 69 -1.41 -6.92 -11.29
N TYR A 70 -1.73 -6.61 -10.03
CA TYR A 70 -2.88 -7.16 -9.32
C TYR A 70 -4.20 -7.04 -10.10
N ILE A 71 -4.44 -5.89 -10.75
CA ILE A 71 -5.66 -5.63 -11.54
C ILE A 71 -5.76 -6.61 -12.72
N LEU A 72 -4.64 -6.94 -13.37
CA LEU A 72 -4.63 -7.85 -14.52
C LEU A 72 -4.99 -9.30 -14.13
N PHE A 73 -4.70 -9.72 -12.90
CA PHE A 73 -4.96 -11.08 -12.42
C PHE A 73 -6.27 -11.23 -11.62
N ASN A 74 -7.00 -10.14 -11.38
CA ASN A 74 -8.29 -10.13 -10.68
C ASN A 74 -9.44 -9.53 -11.53
N SER A 75 -9.24 -9.42 -12.85
CA SER A 75 -10.29 -9.01 -13.80
C SER A 75 -11.12 -10.18 -14.31
#